data_AF-A0A950PSN2-F1
#
_entry.id   AF-A0A950PSN2-F1
#
_cell.length_a   1.000
_cell.length_b   1.000
_cell.length_c   1.000
_cell.angle_alpha   90.00
_cell.angle_beta   90.00
_cell.angle_gamma   90.00
#
_symmetry.space_group_name_H-M   'P 1'
#
loop_
_entity.id
_entity.type
_entity.pdbx_description
1 polymer ?
#
loop_
_entity_poly.entity_id
_entity_poly.type
_entity_poly.pdbx_seq_one_letter_code
_entity_poly.pdbx_strand_id
1 'polypeptide(L)'
;HAAHQLDLCASACHDLANDLTRDLTPAQPPKLSTAQYTALQALAKGWGCMRASHPRGSARIHTGDGTRITLATFQSLVKRGLVHWDTSTPLSRGQDINLTAQGQQALAHHQANKAPDTLPAPAPGSAVATTGMRR
;
A
#
# COMPACT_ATOMS: atom_id res chain seq x y z
N HIS A 1 -44.24 8.32 -25.84
CA HIS A 1 -42.94 7.86 -26.39
C HIS A 1 -41.73 8.56 -25.76
N ALA A 2 -41.76 9.85 -25.43
CA ALA A 2 -40.62 10.57 -24.84
C ALA A 2 -40.18 10.09 -23.43
N ALA A 3 -41.13 9.76 -22.54
CA ALA A 3 -40.82 9.31 -21.18
C ALA A 3 -40.01 7.99 -21.14
N HIS A 4 -40.27 7.09 -22.09
CA HIS A 4 -39.56 5.81 -22.20
C HIS A 4 -38.10 6.00 -22.65
N GLN A 5 -37.81 7.00 -23.48
CA GLN A 5 -36.43 7.32 -23.88
C GLN A 5 -35.60 7.91 -22.73
N LEU A 6 -36.24 8.68 -21.84
CA LEU A 6 -35.55 9.25 -20.67
C LEU A 6 -35.17 8.17 -19.66
N ASP A 7 -36.03 7.18 -19.45
CA ASP A 7 -35.79 6.04 -18.55
C ASP A 7 -34.62 5.15 -19.02
N LEU A 8 -34.55 4.90 -20.33
CA LEU A 8 -33.44 4.17 -20.96
C LEU A 8 -32.11 4.93 -20.85
N CYS A 9 -32.13 6.25 -21.04
CA CYS A 9 -30.95 7.09 -20.85
C CYS A 9 -30.46 7.10 -19.40
N ALA A 10 -31.38 7.22 -18.44
CA ALA A 10 -31.04 7.23 -17.01
C ALA A 10 -30.39 5.90 -16.59
N SER A 11 -30.93 4.78 -17.06
CA SER A 11 -30.39 3.44 -16.79
C SER A 11 -28.97 3.28 -17.37
N ALA A 12 -28.78 3.67 -18.64
CA ALA A 12 -27.46 3.59 -19.29
C ALA A 12 -26.41 4.47 -18.62
N CYS A 13 -26.78 5.68 -18.16
CA CYS A 13 -25.88 6.55 -17.39
C CYS A 13 -25.54 5.94 -16.02
N HIS A 14 -26.50 5.27 -15.38
CA HIS A 14 -26.29 4.60 -14.10
C HIS A 14 -25.33 3.42 -14.24
N ASP A 15 -25.51 2.57 -15.27
CA ASP A 15 -24.61 1.46 -15.56
C ASP A 15 -23.19 1.95 -15.88
N LEU A 16 -23.05 2.98 -16.73
CA LEU A 16 -21.75 3.56 -17.05
C LEU A 16 -21.06 4.16 -15.81
N ALA A 17 -21.80 4.87 -14.97
CA ALA A 17 -21.26 5.41 -13.73
C ALA A 17 -20.82 4.30 -12.77
N ASN A 18 -21.54 3.19 -12.73
CA ASN A 18 -21.21 2.05 -11.88
C ASN A 18 -19.99 1.28 -12.41
N ASP A 19 -19.85 1.12 -13.72
CA ASP A 19 -18.65 0.55 -14.37
C ASP A 19 -17.42 1.43 -14.13
N LEU A 20 -17.55 2.75 -14.31
CA LEU A 20 -16.47 3.70 -13.98
C LEU A 20 -16.11 3.62 -12.50
N THR A 21 -17.11 3.55 -11.61
CA THR A 21 -16.86 3.43 -10.17
C THR A 21 -16.13 2.12 -9.85
N ARG A 22 -16.47 1.00 -10.50
CA ARG A 22 -15.79 -0.28 -10.34
C ARG A 22 -14.37 -0.28 -10.91
N ASP A 23 -14.14 0.36 -12.05
CA ASP A 23 -12.81 0.54 -12.66
C ASP A 23 -11.92 1.43 -11.77
N LEU A 24 -12.51 2.48 -11.19
CA LEU A 24 -11.86 3.37 -10.23
C LEU A 24 -11.76 2.76 -8.83
N THR A 25 -12.45 1.65 -8.53
CA THR A 25 -12.28 0.96 -7.26
C THR A 25 -10.96 0.20 -7.35
N PRO A 26 -9.91 0.62 -6.61
CA PRO A 26 -8.63 -0.07 -6.69
C PRO A 26 -8.85 -1.52 -6.28
N ALA A 27 -8.53 -2.45 -7.19
CA ALA A 27 -8.52 -3.87 -6.92
C ALA A 27 -7.81 -4.10 -5.58
N GLN A 28 -8.48 -4.80 -4.65
CA GLN A 28 -8.05 -4.84 -3.25
C GLN A 28 -6.54 -5.12 -3.17
N PRO A 29 -5.77 -4.24 -2.51
CA PRO A 29 -4.32 -4.33 -2.53
C PRO A 29 -3.91 -5.71 -1.98
N PRO A 30 -2.97 -6.40 -2.65
CA PRO A 30 -2.63 -7.77 -2.29
C PRO A 30 -2.19 -7.82 -0.83
N LYS A 31 -2.81 -8.70 -0.03
CA LYS A 31 -2.48 -8.85 1.39
C LYS A 31 -0.99 -9.16 1.54
N LEU A 32 -0.24 -8.20 2.06
CA LEU A 32 1.19 -8.33 2.31
C LEU A 32 1.38 -9.04 3.65
N SER A 33 2.29 -10.00 3.69
CA SER A 33 2.79 -10.53 4.97
C SER A 33 3.68 -9.48 5.64
N THR A 34 3.80 -9.52 6.97
CA THR A 34 4.67 -8.62 7.75
C THR A 34 6.09 -8.54 7.17
N ALA A 35 6.67 -9.67 6.76
CA ALA A 35 8.00 -9.72 6.17
C ALA A 35 8.08 -9.00 4.80
N GLN A 36 7.03 -9.09 3.98
CA GLN A 36 6.95 -8.39 2.69
C GLN A 36 6.76 -6.89 2.88
N TYR A 37 5.94 -6.49 3.85
CA TYR A 37 5.74 -5.10 4.22
C TYR A 37 7.02 -4.46 4.76
N THR A 38 7.73 -5.13 5.69
CA THR A 38 9.02 -4.64 6.20
C THR A 38 10.06 -4.52 5.09
N ALA A 39 10.10 -5.47 4.16
CA ALA A 39 10.99 -5.40 2.99
C ALA A 39 10.66 -4.20 2.09
N LEU A 40 9.38 -3.99 1.76
CA LEU A 40 8.93 -2.83 1.00
C LEU A 40 9.22 -1.51 1.71
N GLN A 41 9.04 -1.45 3.02
CA GLN A 41 9.32 -0.26 3.81
C GLN A 41 10.82 0.06 3.85
N ALA A 42 11.68 -0.96 3.99
CA ALA A 42 13.12 -0.77 3.95
C ALA A 42 13.60 -0.27 2.56
N LEU A 43 13.00 -0.78 1.49
CA LEU A 43 13.27 -0.34 0.12
C LEU A 43 12.68 1.06 -0.18
N ALA A 44 11.61 1.47 0.51
CA ALA A 44 11.03 2.80 0.36
C ALA A 44 11.81 3.90 1.10
N LYS A 45 12.44 3.56 2.24
CA LYS A 45 13.19 4.49 3.09
C LYS A 45 14.60 4.80 2.59
N GLY A 46 15.15 3.95 1.72
CA GLY A 46 16.51 4.10 1.24
C GLY A 46 16.74 3.36 -0.06
N TRP A 47 17.98 3.37 -0.54
CA TRP A 47 18.38 2.62 -1.73
C TRP A 47 18.40 1.12 -1.45
N GLY A 48 17.93 0.32 -2.40
CA GLY A 48 18.06 -1.14 -2.39
C GLY A 48 18.96 -1.58 -3.53
N CYS A 49 19.95 -2.43 -3.25
CA CYS A 49 20.74 -3.04 -4.33
C CYS A 49 20.97 -4.52 -4.09
N MET A 50 20.99 -5.28 -5.19
CA MET A 50 21.31 -6.70 -5.20
C MET A 50 22.77 -6.86 -5.58
N ARG A 51 23.54 -7.59 -4.76
CA ARG A 51 24.96 -7.85 -5.01
C ARG A 51 25.30 -9.32 -4.78
N ALA A 52 26.26 -9.83 -5.52
CA ALA A 52 26.80 -11.16 -5.28
C ALA A 52 27.50 -11.22 -3.90
N SER A 53 27.10 -12.18 -3.07
CA SER A 53 27.82 -12.51 -1.84
C SER A 53 29.01 -13.38 -2.18
N HIS A 54 30.21 -12.89 -1.90
CA HIS A 54 31.41 -13.72 -1.86
C HIS A 54 31.51 -14.43 -0.50
N PRO A 55 32.02 -15.68 -0.45
CA PRO A 55 32.58 -16.49 -1.54
C PRO A 55 31.58 -17.44 -2.23
N ARG A 56 30.33 -17.53 -1.78
CA ARG A 56 29.37 -18.56 -2.24
C ARG A 56 28.56 -18.22 -3.50
N GLY A 57 28.79 -17.06 -4.13
CA GLY A 57 28.10 -16.65 -5.35
C GLY A 57 26.60 -16.38 -5.20
N SER A 58 26.05 -16.45 -3.98
CA SER A 58 24.63 -16.22 -3.74
C SER A 58 24.33 -14.73 -3.76
N ALA A 59 23.29 -14.33 -4.49
CA ALA A 59 22.87 -12.94 -4.48
C ALA A 59 22.26 -12.55 -3.12
N ARG A 60 22.69 -11.41 -2.59
CA ARG A 60 22.17 -10.83 -1.36
C ARG A 60 21.65 -9.43 -1.64
N ILE A 61 20.57 -9.10 -0.96
CA ILE A 61 19.93 -7.79 -1.06
C ILE A 61 20.45 -6.93 0.07
N HIS A 62 20.94 -5.75 -0.30
CA HIS A 62 21.40 -4.71 0.59
C HIS A 62 20.37 -3.60 0.56
N THR A 63 19.95 -3.13 1.73
CA THR A 63 19.10 -1.97 1.89
C THR A 63 19.87 -0.90 2.65
N GLY A 64 19.59 0.38 2.38
CA GLY A 64 20.24 1.49 3.08
C GLY A 64 20.04 1.46 4.61
N ASP A 65 18.96 0.83 5.07
CA ASP A 65 18.63 0.65 6.49
C ASP A 65 19.29 -0.61 7.12
N GLY A 66 20.00 -1.42 6.33
CA GLY A 66 20.61 -2.67 6.79
C GLY A 66 19.61 -3.82 7.05
N THR A 67 18.33 -3.60 6.76
CA THR A 67 17.29 -4.62 6.83
C THR A 67 17.63 -5.80 5.91
N ARG A 68 17.59 -7.01 6.48
CA ARG A 68 17.83 -8.27 5.74
C ARG A 68 16.56 -8.70 5.00
N ILE A 69 16.62 -8.68 3.68
CA ILE A 69 15.56 -9.21 2.81
C ILE A 69 16.02 -10.55 2.24
N THR A 70 15.20 -11.60 2.37
CA THR A 70 15.50 -12.90 1.77
C THR A 70 15.23 -12.88 0.27
N LEU A 71 15.96 -13.71 -0.49
CA LEU A 71 15.75 -13.81 -1.95
C LEU A 71 14.31 -14.25 -2.30
N ALA A 72 13.73 -15.15 -1.51
CA ALA A 72 12.34 -15.60 -1.70
C ALA A 72 11.33 -14.46 -1.50
N THR A 73 11.52 -13.62 -0.48
CA THR A 73 10.69 -12.43 -0.25
C THR A 73 10.82 -11.46 -1.43
N PHE A 74 12.03 -11.18 -1.89
CA PHE A 74 12.27 -10.29 -3.01
C PHE A 74 11.66 -10.80 -4.32
N GLN A 75 11.88 -12.06 -4.66
CA GLN A 75 11.25 -12.67 -5.84
C GLN A 75 9.72 -12.61 -5.76
N SER A 76 9.16 -12.77 -4.57
CA SER A 76 7.71 -12.61 -4.36
C SER A 76 7.23 -11.17 -4.62
N LEU A 77 8.03 -10.16 -4.25
CA LEU A 77 7.72 -8.75 -4.55
C LEU A 77 7.85 -8.44 -6.04
N VAL A 78 8.87 -8.97 -6.71
CA VAL A 78 9.05 -8.85 -8.17
C VAL A 78 7.90 -9.50 -8.92
N LYS A 79 7.51 -10.74 -8.55
CA LYS A 79 6.36 -11.44 -9.14
C LYS A 79 5.04 -10.69 -8.97
N ARG A 80 4.91 -9.91 -7.90
CA ARG A 80 3.74 -9.06 -7.63
C ARG A 80 3.83 -7.68 -8.28
N GLY A 81 4.89 -7.38 -9.02
CA GLY A 81 5.09 -6.08 -9.68
C GLY A 81 5.34 -4.93 -8.72
N LEU A 82 5.68 -5.20 -7.45
CA LEU A 82 5.82 -4.17 -6.42
C LEU A 82 7.21 -3.52 -6.41
N VAL A 83 8.19 -4.21 -7.00
CA VAL A 83 9.57 -3.73 -7.13
C VAL A 83 10.08 -4.06 -8.52
N HIS A 84 10.87 -3.16 -9.08
CA HIS A 84 11.60 -3.33 -10.31
C HIS A 84 13.08 -3.54 -10.00
N TRP A 85 13.68 -4.51 -10.68
CA TRP A 85 15.08 -4.87 -10.54
C TRP A 85 15.80 -4.56 -11.85
N ASP A 86 16.72 -3.59 -11.80
CA ASP A 86 17.50 -3.25 -12.97
C ASP A 86 18.63 -4.27 -13.15
N THR A 87 18.50 -5.09 -14.20
CA THR A 87 19.50 -6.10 -14.57
C THR A 87 20.50 -5.61 -15.61
N SER A 88 20.40 -4.36 -16.05
CA SER A 88 21.29 -3.75 -17.05
C SER A 88 22.71 -3.61 -16.52
N THR A 89 22.87 -3.52 -15.19
CA THR A 89 24.16 -3.54 -14.52
C THR A 89 24.53 -4.97 -14.13
N PRO A 90 25.82 -5.37 -14.24
CA PRO A 90 26.25 -6.68 -13.79
C PRO A 90 26.16 -6.78 -12.26
N LEU A 91 25.72 -7.94 -11.76
CA LEU A 91 25.56 -8.22 -10.32
C LEU A 91 26.82 -7.95 -9.47
N SER A 92 28.00 -8.00 -10.08
CA SER A 92 29.28 -7.66 -9.44
C SER A 92 29.41 -6.17 -9.07
N ARG A 93 28.82 -5.28 -9.88
CA ARG A 93 28.74 -3.82 -9.63
C ARG A 93 27.58 -3.45 -8.70
N GLY A 94 26.66 -4.37 -8.47
CA GLY A 94 25.41 -4.11 -7.77
C GLY A 94 24.33 -3.70 -8.76
N GLN A 95 23.14 -4.24 -8.56
CA GLN A 95 21.96 -3.98 -9.38
C GLN A 95 20.94 -3.24 -8.54
N ASP A 96 20.43 -2.12 -9.07
CA ASP A 96 19.50 -1.28 -8.35
C ASP A 96 18.10 -1.91 -8.27
N ILE A 97 17.48 -1.71 -7.12
CA ILE A 97 16.11 -2.14 -6.83
C ILE A 97 15.30 -0.88 -6.57
N ASN A 98 14.30 -0.65 -7.43
CA ASN A 98 13.42 0.49 -7.35
C ASN A 98 11.99 0.05 -7.00
N LEU A 99 11.26 0.85 -6.24
CA LEU A 99 9.83 0.63 -6.04
C LEU A 99 9.06 1.03 -7.29
N THR A 100 8.07 0.23 -7.67
CA THR A 100 7.09 0.62 -8.68
C THR A 100 6.00 1.49 -8.04
N ALA A 101 5.19 2.15 -8.88
CA ALA A 101 4.01 2.88 -8.41
C ALA A 101 3.06 1.97 -7.60
N GLN A 102 2.87 0.72 -8.04
CA GLN A 102 2.06 -0.27 -7.34
C GLN A 102 2.67 -0.67 -5.99
N GLY A 103 3.99 -0.75 -5.88
CA GLY A 103 4.70 -0.98 -4.61
C GLY A 103 4.48 0.15 -3.60
N GLN A 104 4.51 1.41 -4.05
CA GLN A 104 4.22 2.56 -3.21
C GLN A 104 2.77 2.58 -2.74
N GLN A 105 1.82 2.30 -3.64
CA GLN A 105 0.41 2.19 -3.29
C GLN A 105 0.17 1.07 -2.28
N ALA A 106 0.75 -0.12 -2.47
CA ALA A 106 0.62 -1.23 -1.53
C ALA A 106 1.16 -0.87 -0.13
N LEU A 107 2.25 -0.10 -0.06
CA LEU A 107 2.82 0.40 1.18
C LEU A 107 1.91 1.45 1.86
N ALA A 108 1.29 2.35 1.09
CA ALA A 108 0.34 3.32 1.61
C ALA A 108 -0.94 2.64 2.14
N HIS A 109 -1.50 1.68 1.40
CA HIS A 109 -2.70 0.94 1.80
C HIS A 109 -2.49 0.10 3.06
N HIS A 110 -1.33 -0.56 3.20
CA HIS A 110 -1.04 -1.32 4.42
C HIS A 110 -0.84 -0.40 5.64
N GLN A 111 -0.31 0.82 5.46
CA GLN A 111 -0.24 1.80 6.54
C GLN A 111 -1.62 2.29 6.96
N ALA A 112 -2.51 2.57 6.01
CA ALA A 112 -3.89 2.99 6.28
C ALA A 112 -4.67 1.90 7.05
N ASN A 113 -4.49 0.62 6.68
CA ASN A 113 -5.13 -0.50 7.37
C ASN A 113 -4.51 -0.85 8.74
N LYS A 114 -3.36 -0.24 9.08
CA LYS A 114 -2.70 -0.37 10.38
C LYS A 114 -2.90 0.87 11.27
N ALA A 115 -3.62 1.89 10.78
CA ALA A 115 -4.03 3.01 11.62
C ALA A 115 -4.92 2.47 12.76
N PRO A 116 -4.64 2.80 14.02
CA PRO A 116 -5.43 2.31 15.14
C PRO A 116 -6.85 2.84 15.06
N ASP A 117 -7.79 1.92 15.28
CA ASP A 117 -9.20 2.18 15.60
C ASP A 117 -9.28 2.92 16.96
N THR A 118 -8.87 4.18 16.96
CA THR A 118 -9.02 5.06 18.13
C THR A 118 -9.42 6.45 17.63
N LEU A 119 -10.66 6.53 17.14
CA LEU A 119 -11.42 7.76 17.34
C LEU A 119 -11.55 7.97 18.85
N PRO A 120 -11.16 9.14 19.40
CA PRO A 120 -11.53 9.47 20.76
C PRO A 120 -13.05 9.53 20.82
N ALA A 121 -13.66 8.72 21.69
CA ALA A 121 -15.07 8.86 21.99
C ALA A 121 -15.34 10.31 22.43
N PRO A 122 -16.31 11.03 21.83
CA PRO A 122 -16.69 12.35 22.32
C PRO A 122 -17.17 12.20 23.76
N ALA A 123 -16.55 12.97 24.67
CA ALA A 123 -16.93 12.98 26.08
C ALA A 123 -18.42 13.31 26.21
N PRO A 124 -19.19 12.58 27.05
CA PRO A 124 -20.57 12.95 27.31
C PRO A 124 -20.58 14.26 28.11
N GLY A 125 -20.87 15.35 27.41
CA GLY A 125 -21.33 16.58 28.03
C GLY A 125 -22.71 16.33 28.65
N SER A 126 -22.76 16.36 29.98
CA SER A 126 -23.96 16.43 30.80
C SER A 126 -23.53 17.09 32.11
N ALA A 127 -24.22 18.02 32.73
CA ALA A 127 -25.35 18.86 32.36
C ALA A 127 -25.31 19.99 33.41
N VAL A 128 -25.84 21.15 33.06
CA VAL A 128 -26.01 22.29 33.96
C VAL A 128 -26.81 21.86 35.19
N ALA A 129 -26.23 22.01 36.39
CA ALA A 129 -26.97 21.89 37.65
C ALA A 129 -27.01 23.25 38.34
N THR A 130 -27.96 24.09 37.92
CA THR A 130 -28.51 25.16 38.76
C THR A 130 -29.43 24.53 39.80
N THR A 131 -29.05 24.56 41.08
CA THR A 131 -29.98 24.54 42.21
C THR A 131 -29.42 25.42 43.33
N GLY A 132 -30.25 26.32 43.81
CA GLY A 132 -29.87 27.45 44.65
C GLY A 132 -29.65 27.16 46.13
N MET A 133 -29.08 28.18 46.77
CA MET A 133 -29.45 28.74 48.07
C MET A 133 -29.41 27.83 49.31
N ARG A 134 -28.54 28.17 50.28
CA ARG A 134 -28.97 28.77 51.56
C ARG A 134 -27.80 29.45 52.29
N ARG A 135 -28.22 30.40 53.12
CA ARG A 135 -27.47 31.35 53.96
C ARG A 135 -26.52 30.67 54.94
#